data_AF-A0A528LKL0-F1
#
_entry.id   AF-A0A528LKL0-F1
#
_cell.length_a   1.000
_cell.length_b   1.000
_cell.length_c   1.000
_cell.angle_alpha   90.00
_cell.angle_beta   90.00
_cell.angle_gamma   90.00
#
_symmetry.space_group_name_H-M   'P 1'
#
loop_
_entity.id
_entity.type
_entity.pdbx_description
1 polymer ?
#
loop_
_entity_poly.entity_id
_entity_poly.type
_entity_poly.pdbx_seq_one_letter_code
_entity_poly.pdbx_strand_id
1 'polypeptide(L)' 'GQDGKPVKLLHEDKAVPGSRHCPTSYSLSESYAFTPDGKPAVLAVLVQRFSQGFEGRDRRFIAVTGQVR' A
#
# COMPACT_ATOMS: atom_id res chain seq x y z
N GLY A 1 5.04 16.93 14.78
CA GLY A 1 4.25 18.03 14.19
C GLY A 1 2.79 17.70 14.34
N GLN A 2 2.03 18.56 15.02
CA GLN A 2 0.70 18.30 15.56
C GLN A 2 -0.45 18.75 14.63
N ASP A 3 -0.31 18.63 13.30
CA ASP A 3 -1.36 19.04 12.35
C ASP A 3 -1.78 17.92 11.37
N GLY A 4 -1.69 16.66 11.79
CA GLY A 4 -2.12 15.52 10.97
C GLY A 4 -3.61 15.22 11.18
N LYS A 5 -4.43 15.36 10.13
CA LYS A 5 -5.78 14.74 10.06
C LYS A 5 -5.75 13.31 10.66
N PRO A 6 -6.81 12.84 11.34
CA PRO A 6 -6.81 11.52 11.98
C PRO A 6 -6.36 10.43 10.99
N VAL A 7 -5.38 9.63 11.41
CA VAL A 7 -4.89 8.49 10.63
C VAL A 7 -6.06 7.54 10.43
N LYS A 8 -6.49 7.41 9.17
CA LYS A 8 -7.53 6.45 8.80
C LYS A 8 -6.87 5.12 8.47
N LEU A 9 -7.06 4.14 9.33
CA LEU A 9 -6.68 2.76 9.03
C LEU A 9 -7.54 2.24 7.87
N LEU A 10 -6.91 1.96 6.73
CA LEU A 10 -7.59 1.38 5.57
C LEU A 10 -7.65 -0.14 5.66
N HIS A 11 -6.58 -0.76 6.16
CA HIS A 11 -6.45 -2.20 6.27
C HIS A 11 -5.38 -2.56 7.31
N GLU A 12 -5.62 -3.62 8.08
CA GLU A 12 -4.68 -4.17 9.06
C GLU A 12 -4.71 -5.70 8.99
N ASP A 13 -3.55 -6.28 8.71
CA ASP A 13 -3.35 -7.73 8.75
C ASP A 13 -3.20 -8.16 10.22
N LYS A 14 -4.24 -8.78 10.81
CA LYS A 14 -4.17 -9.32 12.19
C LYS A 14 -3.22 -10.53 12.32
N ALA A 15 -2.96 -11.19 11.20
CA ALA A 15 -1.97 -12.23 11.02
C ALA A 15 -1.51 -12.16 9.56
N VAL A 16 -0.29 -12.62 9.26
CA VAL A 16 0.23 -12.60 7.87
C VAL A 16 -0.67 -13.50 7.00
N PRO A 17 -1.45 -12.95 6.05
CA PRO A 17 -2.30 -13.74 5.19
C PRO A 17 -1.48 -14.70 4.33
N GLY A 18 -2.02 -15.88 3.99
CA GLY A 18 -1.31 -16.85 3.14
C GLY A 18 -0.87 -16.28 1.78
N SER A 19 -1.64 -15.35 1.21
CA SER A 19 -1.27 -14.62 -0.01
C SER A 19 -0.02 -13.74 0.15
N ARG A 20 0.35 -13.39 1.39
CA ARG A 20 1.57 -12.66 1.75
C ARG A 20 2.75 -13.58 2.05
N HIS A 21 2.65 -14.91 1.93
CA HIS A 21 3.74 -15.87 2.18
C HIS A 21 4.56 -15.51 3.45
N CYS A 22 5.89 -15.62 3.43
CA CYS A 22 6.82 -15.11 4.46
C CYS A 22 7.44 -13.78 3.99
N PRO A 23 6.81 -12.62 4.26
CA PRO A 23 7.36 -11.33 3.86
C PRO A 23 8.59 -11.00 4.72
N THR A 24 9.66 -10.53 4.10
CA THR A 24 10.88 -10.09 4.80
C THR A 24 10.88 -8.58 5.02
N SER A 25 10.27 -7.81 4.12
CA SER A 25 10.14 -6.36 4.28
C SER A 25 9.04 -5.78 3.39
N TYR A 26 8.62 -4.57 3.76
CA TYR A 26 7.72 -3.72 3.00
C TYR A 26 8.36 -2.34 2.78
N SER A 27 8.02 -1.68 1.69
CA SER A 27 8.46 -0.32 1.41
C SER A 27 7.47 0.35 0.44
N LEU A 28 7.48 1.68 0.37
CA LEU A 28 6.71 2.43 -0.62
C LEU A 28 7.45 2.39 -1.96
N SER A 29 6.73 2.11 -3.05
CA SER A 29 7.27 2.26 -4.40
C SER A 29 6.88 3.62 -4.95
N GLU A 30 5.58 3.84 -5.14
CA GLU A 30 5.05 4.98 -5.89
C GLU A 30 3.65 5.34 -5.38
N SER A 31 3.21 6.55 -5.66
CA SER A 31 1.84 7.00 -5.44
C SER A 31 1.31 7.72 -6.68
N TYR A 32 0.03 7.46 -6.99
CA TYR A 32 -0.68 8.09 -8.09
C TYR A 32 -1.90 8.81 -7.53
N ALA A 33 -2.10 10.05 -7.96
CA ALA A 33 -3.31 10.82 -7.72
C ALA A 33 -4.07 10.99 -9.04
N PHE A 34 -5.38 10.75 -9.01
CA PHE A 34 -6.25 10.97 -10.16
C PHE A 34 -7.51 11.69 -9.70
N THR A 35 -7.86 12.78 -10.38
CA THR A 35 -9.08 13.55 -10.11
C THR A 35 -9.97 13.45 -11.34
N PRO A 36 -10.99 12.56 -11.34
CA PRO A 36 -11.94 12.50 -12.44
C PRO A 36 -12.83 13.75 -12.44
N ASP A 37 -13.27 14.18 -13.62
CA ASP A 37 -14.16 15.34 -13.77
C ASP A 37 -15.43 15.17 -12.92
N GLY A 38 -15.72 16.20 -12.11
CA GLY A 38 -16.88 16.24 -11.22
C GLY A 38 -16.85 15.23 -10.07
N LYS A 39 -15.73 14.53 -9.81
CA LYS A 39 -15.60 13.54 -8.72
C LYS A 39 -14.43 13.87 -7.78
N PRO A 40 -14.49 13.44 -6.51
CA PRO A 40 -13.36 13.60 -5.58
C PRO A 40 -12.10 12.89 -6.07
N ALA A 41 -10.94 13.46 -5.72
CA ALA A 41 -9.65 12.87 -6.03
C ALA A 41 -9.49 11.49 -5.37
N VAL A 42 -8.90 10.56 -6.12
CA VAL A 42 -8.52 9.22 -5.65
C VAL A 42 -7.01 9.06 -5.67
N LEU A 43 -6.50 8.29 -4.70
CA LEU A 43 -5.10 7.91 -4.59
C LEU A 43 -4.96 6.39 -4.75
N ALA A 44 -3.89 5.98 -5.41
CA ALA A 44 -3.38 4.62 -5.40
C ALA A 44 -1.91 4.65 -4.96
N VAL A 45 -1.61 4.00 -3.83
CA VAL A 45 -0.25 3.87 -3.30
C VAL A 45 0.20 2.44 -3.53
N LEU A 46 1.31 2.27 -4.24
CA LEU A 46 1.92 0.97 -4.48
C LEU A 46 2.92 0.66 -3.37
N VAL A 47 2.56 -0.32 -2.55
CA VAL A 47 3.44 -0.87 -1.52
C VAL A 47 4.15 -2.09 -2.10
N GLN A 48 5.47 -2.05 -2.08
CA GLN A 48 6.29 -3.20 -2.44
C GLN A 48 6.44 -4.12 -1.22
N ARG A 49 6.18 -5.40 -1.44
CA ARG A 49 6.44 -6.50 -0.53
C ARG A 49 7.59 -7.32 -1.06
N PHE A 50 8.52 -7.65 -0.19
CA PHE A 50 9.63 -8.54 -0.50
C PHE A 50 9.50 -9.87 0.23
N SER A 51 9.92 -10.94 -0.44
CA SER A 51 10.16 -12.25 0.17
C SER A 51 11.39 -12.90 -0.44
N GLN A 52 11.81 -14.02 0.15
CA GLN A 52 12.77 -14.89 -0.50
C GLN A 52 12.11 -15.54 -1.73
N GLY A 53 12.72 -15.35 -2.89
CA GLY A 53 12.45 -16.09 -4.11
C GLY A 53 13.53 -17.16 -4.36
N PHE A 54 13.46 -17.83 -5.51
CA PHE A 54 14.38 -18.92 -5.84
C PHE A 54 15.84 -18.44 -5.96
N GLU A 55 16.09 -17.34 -6.67
CA GLU A 55 17.46 -16.82 -6.93
C GLU A 55 17.79 -15.53 -6.17
N GLY A 56 16.87 -15.02 -5.35
CA GLY A 56 17.03 -13.72 -4.71
C GLY A 56 15.71 -13.18 -4.19
N ARG A 57 15.63 -11.86 -3.99
CA ARG A 57 14.41 -11.23 -3.46
C ARG A 57 13.28 -11.24 -4.50
N ASP A 58 12.18 -11.93 -4.19
CA ASP A 58 10.91 -11.80 -4.91
C ASP A 58 10.21 -10.50 -4.49
N ARG A 59 9.85 -9.67 -5.48
CA ARG A 59 9.20 -8.37 -5.27
C ARG A 59 7.79 -8.43 -5.84
N ARG A 60 6.80 -8.17 -4.99
CA ARG A 60 5.37 -8.09 -5.35
C ARG A 60 4.80 -6.74 -4.95
N PHE A 61 3.72 -6.32 -5.60
CA PHE A 61 3.05 -5.06 -5.30
C PHE A 61 1.69 -5.27 -4.66
N ILE A 62 1.33 -4.34 -3.78
CA ILE A 62 0.02 -4.22 -3.17
C ILE A 62 -0.47 -2.81 -3.48
N ALA A 63 -1.59 -2.71 -4.18
CA ALA A 63 -2.25 -1.43 -4.40
C ALA A 63 -3.15 -1.10 -3.20
N VAL A 64 -2.85 0.02 -2.53
CA VAL A 64 -3.70 0.58 -1.48
C VAL A 64 -4.40 1.81 -2.06
N THR A 65 -5.72 1.73 -2.21
CA THR A 65 -6.51 2.80 -2.82
C THR A 65 -7.33 3.56 -1.78
N GLY A 66 -7.49 4.87 -1.97
CA GLY A 66 -8.31 5.71 -1.09
C GLY A 66 -8.87 6.94 -1.81
N GLN A 67 -9.93 7.50 -1.26
CA GLN A 67 -10.43 8.81 -1.67
C GLN A 67 -9.78 9.89 -0.80
N VAL A 68 -9.31 10.96 -1.41
CA VAL A 68 -8.82 12.14 -0.69
C VAL A 68 -10.04 12.93 -0.22
N ARG A 69 -10.19 13.07 1.10
CA ARG A 69 -11.23 13.87 1.76
C ARG A 69 -10.65 15.12 2.38
#